data_AF-A0A3S0ZPD7-F1
#
_entry.id   AF-A0A3S0ZPD7-F1
#
_cell.length_a   1.000
_cell.length_b   1.000
_cell.length_c   1.000
_cell.angle_alpha   90.00
_cell.angle_beta   90.00
_cell.angle_gamma   90.00
#
_symmetry.space_group_name_H-M   'P 1'
#
loop_
_entity.id
_entity.type
_entity.pdbx_description
1 polymer ?
#
loop_
_entity_poly.entity_id
_entity_poly.type
_entity_poly.pdbx_seq_one_letter_code
_entity_poly.pdbx_strand_id
1 'polypeptide(L)'
;MNDDLRIGPDGTAVCHYFEQLRLEAYPDPGSPRAKAMRAGKPPSECRKLSGAPWTIGWGDTGPDVVEGLTITEQEADQRFARRMALEFEPAVRAAVKVPVNQRQFDALVSIFYNAGVDALSKSTLVRVLNTGDFAGAAAQFPRWNMSGGVRMKGLDRRREAERLVFLGGDARSAIAAALAKFP
;
A
#
# COMPACT_ATOMS: atom_id res chain seq x y z
N MET A 1 -9.17 -15.13 15.87
CA MET A 1 -7.98 -14.73 16.68
C MET A 1 -7.54 -13.29 16.41
N ASN A 2 -7.85 -12.69 15.26
CA ASN A 2 -7.56 -11.29 14.94
C ASN A 2 -8.83 -10.56 14.47
N ASP A 3 -10.01 -11.08 14.80
CA ASP A 3 -11.30 -10.75 14.15
C ASP A 3 -11.82 -9.36 14.52
N ASP A 4 -11.36 -8.81 15.64
CA ASP A 4 -11.71 -7.47 16.12
C ASP A 4 -10.76 -6.38 15.61
N LEU A 5 -9.61 -6.76 15.05
CA LEU A 5 -8.63 -5.80 14.54
C LEU A 5 -9.08 -5.21 13.21
N ARG A 6 -9.01 -3.89 13.12
CA ARG A 6 -9.23 -3.07 11.92
C ARG A 6 -8.01 -2.18 11.73
N ILE A 7 -7.77 -1.66 10.53
CA ILE A 7 -6.67 -0.71 10.35
C ILE A 7 -6.88 0.51 11.25
N GLY A 8 -5.89 0.81 12.06
CA GLY A 8 -5.87 1.92 13.00
C GLY A 8 -5.24 3.19 12.40
N PRO A 9 -5.14 4.26 13.20
CA PRO A 9 -4.58 5.53 12.75
C PRO A 9 -3.11 5.43 12.34
N ASP A 10 -2.32 4.56 12.97
CA ASP A 10 -0.91 4.37 12.61
C ASP A 10 -0.81 3.75 11.20
N GLY A 11 -1.58 2.71 10.92
CA GLY A 11 -1.63 2.08 9.59
C GLY A 11 -2.11 3.03 8.49
N THR A 12 -3.21 3.76 8.75
CA THR A 12 -3.75 4.75 7.83
C THR A 12 -2.76 5.88 7.56
N ALA A 13 -2.08 6.40 8.58
CA ALA A 13 -1.08 7.45 8.43
C ALA A 13 0.10 7.00 7.57
N VAL A 14 0.58 5.76 7.74
CA VAL A 14 1.64 5.20 6.86
C VAL A 14 1.14 5.10 5.42
N CYS A 15 -0.07 4.58 5.18
CA CYS A 15 -0.64 4.53 3.84
C CYS A 15 -0.73 5.92 3.20
N HIS A 16 -1.40 6.86 3.86
CA HIS A 16 -1.62 8.21 3.31
C HIS A 16 -0.31 8.98 3.09
N TYR A 17 0.72 8.74 3.91
CA TYR A 17 2.00 9.41 3.73
C TYR A 17 2.74 8.94 2.47
N PHE A 18 2.72 7.63 2.19
CA PHE A 18 3.46 7.06 1.05
C PHE A 18 2.63 6.96 -0.23
N GLU A 19 1.32 7.09 -0.14
CA GLU A 19 0.44 7.26 -1.30
C GLU A 19 0.32 8.74 -1.67
N GLN A 20 0.11 9.01 -2.95
CA GLN A 20 -0.18 10.37 -3.40
C GLN A 20 -1.67 10.54 -3.66
N LEU A 21 -2.33 11.40 -2.89
CA LEU A 21 -3.73 11.76 -3.12
C LEU A 21 -3.91 12.35 -4.52
N ARG A 22 -4.85 11.76 -5.27
CA ARG A 22 -5.27 12.23 -6.60
C ARG A 22 -6.78 12.39 -6.64
N LEU A 23 -7.24 13.64 -6.63
CA LEU A 23 -8.67 13.96 -6.64
C LEU A 23 -9.31 13.87 -8.03
N GLU A 24 -8.51 13.67 -9.08
CA GLU A 24 -8.95 13.41 -10.44
C GLU A 24 -8.42 12.04 -10.88
N ALA A 25 -9.26 11.25 -11.54
CA ALA A 25 -8.87 9.96 -12.08
C ALA A 25 -7.74 10.09 -13.09
N TYR A 26 -6.73 9.25 -12.95
CA TYR A 26 -5.57 9.22 -13.84
C TYR A 26 -5.35 7.82 -14.42
N PRO A 27 -4.69 7.71 -15.58
CA PRO A 27 -4.39 6.40 -16.17
C PRO A 27 -3.50 5.60 -15.22
N ASP A 28 -3.85 4.33 -14.96
CA ASP A 28 -3.04 3.47 -14.10
C ASP A 28 -1.59 3.42 -14.61
N PRO A 29 -0.57 3.46 -13.74
CA PRO A 29 0.82 3.47 -14.17
C PRO A 29 1.19 2.33 -15.12
N GLY A 30 0.57 1.15 -15.03
CA GLY A 30 0.78 0.02 -15.94
C GLY A 30 0.10 0.15 -17.30
N SER A 31 -0.88 1.06 -17.44
CA SER A 31 -1.69 1.23 -18.65
C SER A 31 -0.88 1.69 -19.87
N PRO A 32 -1.30 1.32 -21.11
CA PRO A 32 -0.69 1.81 -22.34
C PRO A 32 -0.57 3.34 -22.40
N ARG A 33 -1.61 4.06 -21.96
CA ARG A 33 -1.62 5.53 -21.93
C ARG A 33 -0.56 6.08 -20.98
N ALA A 34 -0.47 5.57 -19.74
CA ALA A 34 0.54 6.04 -18.79
C ALA A 34 1.98 5.77 -19.26
N LYS A 35 2.22 4.61 -19.90
CA LYS A 35 3.52 4.27 -20.49
C LYS A 35 3.91 5.23 -21.62
N ALA A 36 2.99 5.56 -22.52
CA ALA A 36 3.23 6.51 -23.60
C ALA A 36 3.51 7.93 -23.08
N MET A 37 2.76 8.38 -22.07
CA MET A 37 2.99 9.68 -21.42
C MET A 37 4.40 9.76 -20.81
N ARG A 38 4.84 8.72 -20.09
CA ARG A 38 6.21 8.66 -19.54
C ARG A 38 7.29 8.59 -20.62
N ALA A 39 6.98 8.04 -21.78
CA ALA A 39 7.87 8.04 -22.95
C ALA A 39 7.89 9.39 -23.71
N GLY A 40 7.18 10.41 -23.23
CA GLY A 40 7.17 11.75 -23.83
C GLY A 40 6.37 11.85 -25.12
N LYS A 41 5.43 10.93 -25.37
CA LYS A 41 4.57 10.98 -26.57
C LYS A 41 3.60 12.18 -26.50
N PRO A 42 3.24 12.77 -27.66
CA PRO A 42 2.29 13.89 -27.70
C PRO A 42 0.96 13.56 -27.01
N PRO A 43 0.30 14.52 -26.34
CA PRO A 43 -1.00 14.28 -25.69
C PRO A 43 -2.07 13.72 -26.63
N SER A 44 -2.06 14.14 -27.91
CA SER A 44 -2.98 13.65 -28.95
C SER A 44 -2.79 12.17 -29.28
N GLU A 45 -1.57 11.63 -29.14
CA GLU A 45 -1.30 10.20 -29.29
C GLU A 45 -1.67 9.44 -28.02
N CYS A 46 -1.31 9.97 -26.85
CA CYS A 46 -1.62 9.34 -25.56
C CYS A 46 -3.12 9.14 -25.35
N ARG A 47 -3.97 10.11 -25.76
CA ARG A 47 -5.44 10.03 -25.65
C ARG A 47 -6.06 8.89 -26.45
N LYS A 48 -5.37 8.36 -27.46
CA LYS A 48 -5.85 7.22 -28.26
C LYS A 48 -5.61 5.87 -27.57
N LEU A 49 -4.81 5.85 -26.51
CA LEU A 49 -4.45 4.64 -25.77
C LEU A 49 -5.35 4.45 -24.56
N SER A 50 -5.60 3.19 -24.20
CA SER A 50 -6.33 2.86 -22.98
C SER A 50 -5.56 3.33 -21.75
N GLY A 51 -6.27 4.06 -20.87
CA GLY A 51 -5.81 4.38 -19.51
C GLY A 51 -6.30 3.39 -18.45
N ALA A 52 -7.08 2.38 -18.85
CA ALA A 52 -7.72 1.45 -17.93
C ALA A 52 -6.73 0.39 -17.38
N PRO A 53 -6.96 -0.12 -16.14
CA PRO A 53 -7.93 0.41 -15.18
C PRO A 53 -7.57 1.85 -14.80
N TRP A 54 -8.55 2.69 -14.45
CA TRP A 54 -8.28 4.06 -14.00
C TRP A 54 -8.01 4.05 -12.49
N THR A 55 -7.21 5.01 -12.02
CA THR A 55 -6.85 5.12 -10.60
C THR A 55 -7.26 6.49 -10.03
N ILE A 56 -7.77 6.54 -8.81
CA ILE A 56 -8.18 7.79 -8.13
C ILE A 56 -7.96 7.71 -6.61
N GLY A 57 -8.02 8.85 -5.93
CA GLY A 57 -7.93 8.97 -4.48
C GLY A 57 -6.57 8.52 -3.97
N TRP A 58 -6.59 7.61 -3.00
CA TRP A 58 -5.41 6.98 -2.41
C TRP A 58 -4.89 5.75 -3.17
N GLY A 59 -5.34 5.53 -4.42
CA GLY A 59 -4.97 4.34 -5.22
C GLY A 59 -6.14 3.39 -5.51
N ASP A 60 -7.38 3.89 -5.49
CA ASP A 60 -8.59 3.13 -5.83
C ASP A 60 -8.68 2.89 -7.34
N THR A 61 -8.95 1.64 -7.73
CA THR A 61 -9.18 1.21 -9.12
C THR A 61 -10.52 0.50 -9.29
N GLY A 62 -11.51 0.87 -8.47
CA GLY A 62 -12.88 0.35 -8.55
C GLY A 62 -13.50 0.50 -9.95
N PRO A 63 -14.51 -0.31 -10.28
CA PRO A 63 -15.13 -0.33 -11.61
C PRO A 63 -15.86 0.98 -11.98
N ASP A 64 -16.18 1.80 -10.98
CA ASP A 64 -16.76 3.13 -11.13
C ASP A 64 -15.71 4.23 -11.33
N VAL A 65 -14.41 3.90 -11.24
CA VAL A 65 -13.32 4.83 -11.55
C VAL A 65 -13.13 4.87 -13.07
N VAL A 66 -13.46 6.01 -13.65
CA VAL A 66 -13.44 6.25 -15.10
C VAL A 66 -12.76 7.57 -15.43
N GLU A 67 -12.38 7.77 -16.68
CA GLU A 67 -11.78 9.02 -17.15
C GLU A 67 -12.65 10.24 -16.81
N GLY A 68 -12.04 11.29 -16.26
CA GLY A 68 -12.71 12.53 -15.91
C GLY A 68 -13.48 12.49 -14.58
N LEU A 69 -13.50 11.37 -13.86
CA LEU A 69 -14.04 11.33 -12.51
C LEU A 69 -13.22 12.23 -11.58
N THR A 70 -13.90 13.08 -10.83
CA THR A 70 -13.33 13.91 -9.77
C THR A 70 -14.02 13.61 -8.45
N ILE A 71 -13.26 13.62 -7.36
CA ILE A 71 -13.75 13.38 -6.00
C ILE A 71 -13.19 14.40 -5.02
N THR A 72 -13.85 14.54 -3.88
CA THR A 72 -13.34 15.22 -2.69
C THR A 72 -12.36 14.35 -1.93
N GLU A 73 -11.56 14.97 -1.05
CA GLU A 73 -10.68 14.23 -0.13
C GLU A 73 -11.49 13.29 0.78
N GLN A 74 -12.67 13.72 1.25
CA GLN A 74 -13.56 12.89 2.06
C GLN A 74 -14.02 11.64 1.30
N GLU A 75 -14.37 11.76 0.02
CA GLU A 75 -14.73 10.61 -0.82
C GLU A 75 -13.52 9.70 -1.06
N ALA A 76 -12.32 10.25 -1.20
CA ALA A 76 -11.09 9.47 -1.31
C ALA A 76 -10.84 8.65 -0.04
N ASP A 77 -11.01 9.24 1.14
CA ASP A 77 -10.89 8.56 2.43
C ASP A 77 -11.94 7.47 2.62
N GLN A 78 -13.19 7.72 2.22
CA GLN A 78 -14.27 6.74 2.27
C GLN A 78 -13.99 5.53 1.36
N ARG A 79 -13.50 5.78 0.14
CA ARG A 79 -13.07 4.74 -0.80
C ARG A 79 -11.93 3.92 -0.22
N PHE A 80 -10.91 4.58 0.33
CA PHE A 80 -9.78 3.92 0.99
C PHE A 80 -10.26 3.03 2.15
N ALA A 81 -11.04 3.57 3.08
CA ALA A 81 -11.57 2.82 4.23
C ALA A 81 -12.40 1.60 3.79
N ARG A 82 -13.24 1.76 2.77
CA ARG A 82 -14.01 0.65 2.18
C ARG A 82 -13.10 -0.45 1.65
N ARG A 83 -12.03 -0.11 0.92
CA ARG A 83 -11.07 -1.09 0.40
C ARG A 83 -10.31 -1.79 1.52
N MET A 84 -9.87 -1.06 2.55
CA MET A 84 -9.24 -1.67 3.73
C MET A 84 -10.14 -2.75 4.33
N ALA A 85 -11.41 -2.41 4.58
CA ALA A 85 -12.37 -3.32 5.22
C ALA A 85 -12.74 -4.54 4.35
N LEU A 86 -12.87 -4.36 3.03
CA LEU A 86 -13.37 -5.40 2.12
C LEU A 86 -12.26 -6.30 1.55
N GLU A 87 -11.06 -5.76 1.33
CA GLU A 87 -9.99 -6.47 0.61
C GLU A 87 -8.81 -6.82 1.53
N PHE A 88 -8.25 -5.83 2.22
CA PHE A 88 -6.92 -5.98 2.83
C PHE A 88 -6.96 -6.50 4.26
N GLU A 89 -7.86 -6.00 5.10
CA GLU A 89 -8.01 -6.52 6.45
C GLU A 89 -8.46 -8.00 6.48
N PRO A 90 -9.45 -8.44 5.68
CA PRO A 90 -9.80 -9.86 5.62
C PRO A 90 -8.64 -10.72 5.11
N ALA A 91 -7.87 -10.22 4.14
CA ALA A 91 -6.68 -10.91 3.63
C ALA A 91 -5.61 -11.09 4.71
N VAL A 92 -5.31 -10.05 5.49
CA VAL A 92 -4.37 -10.16 6.62
C VAL A 92 -4.89 -11.15 7.66
N ARG A 93 -6.17 -11.07 8.06
CA ARG A 93 -6.79 -12.04 8.99
C ARG A 93 -6.75 -13.48 8.46
N ALA A 94 -6.90 -13.66 7.15
CA ALA A 94 -6.80 -14.96 6.52
C ALA A 94 -5.35 -15.47 6.46
N ALA A 95 -4.36 -14.62 6.23
CA ALA A 95 -2.95 -15.01 6.11
C ALA A 95 -2.27 -15.25 7.47
N VAL A 96 -2.60 -14.45 8.47
CA VAL A 96 -1.94 -14.45 9.79
C VAL A 96 -2.68 -15.35 10.78
N LYS A 97 -1.98 -16.38 11.27
CA LYS A 97 -2.53 -17.47 12.08
C LYS A 97 -2.20 -17.36 13.57
N VAL A 98 -1.36 -16.39 13.94
CA VAL A 98 -1.00 -16.08 15.33
C VAL A 98 -1.68 -14.78 15.77
N PRO A 99 -1.92 -14.59 17.09
CA PRO A 99 -2.37 -13.31 17.61
C PRO A 99 -1.36 -12.20 17.30
N VAL A 100 -1.85 -11.05 16.87
CA VAL A 100 -1.04 -9.83 16.68
C VAL A 100 -1.65 -8.68 17.46
N ASN A 101 -0.84 -7.69 17.81
CA ASN A 101 -1.35 -6.44 18.37
C ASN A 101 -1.80 -5.47 17.27
N GLN A 102 -2.43 -4.36 17.67
CA GLN A 102 -2.97 -3.35 16.76
C GLN A 102 -1.92 -2.81 15.77
N ARG A 103 -0.73 -2.45 16.23
CA ARG A 103 0.31 -1.86 15.37
C ARG A 103 0.93 -2.89 14.41
N GLN A 104 1.05 -4.13 14.84
CA GLN A 104 1.45 -5.22 13.95
C GLN A 104 0.41 -5.41 12.84
N PHE A 105 -0.87 -5.41 13.19
CA PHE A 105 -1.96 -5.49 12.21
C PHE A 105 -1.95 -4.29 11.25
N ASP A 106 -1.78 -3.07 11.76
CA ASP A 106 -1.68 -1.84 10.96
C ASP A 106 -0.56 -1.91 9.92
N ALA A 107 0.65 -2.30 10.35
CA ALA A 107 1.79 -2.45 9.45
C ALA A 107 1.56 -3.55 8.40
N LEU A 108 0.92 -4.66 8.79
CA LEU A 108 0.57 -5.74 7.88
C LEU A 108 -0.46 -5.30 6.83
N VAL A 109 -1.53 -4.61 7.23
CA VAL A 109 -2.52 -4.08 6.27
C VAL A 109 -1.85 -3.10 5.31
N SER A 110 -0.97 -2.21 5.80
CA SER A 110 -0.27 -1.24 4.97
C SER A 110 0.64 -1.88 3.91
N ILE A 111 1.41 -2.92 4.28
CA ILE A 111 2.24 -3.63 3.32
C ILE A 111 1.41 -4.49 2.36
N PHE A 112 0.32 -5.12 2.82
CA PHE A 112 -0.63 -5.86 1.96
C PHE A 112 -1.28 -4.94 0.93
N TYR A 113 -1.65 -3.73 1.34
CA TYR A 113 -2.19 -2.70 0.45
C TYR A 113 -1.23 -2.37 -0.70
N ASN A 114 0.06 -2.20 -0.38
CA ASN A 114 1.05 -1.75 -1.37
C ASN A 114 1.69 -2.87 -2.20
N ALA A 115 1.98 -4.01 -1.58
CA ALA A 115 2.70 -5.10 -2.23
C ALA A 115 1.76 -6.17 -2.82
N GLY A 116 0.46 -6.10 -2.50
CA GLY A 116 -0.57 -7.00 -2.99
C GLY A 116 -0.77 -8.24 -2.10
N VAL A 117 -2.05 -8.65 -2.01
CA VAL A 117 -2.52 -9.75 -1.16
C VAL A 117 -1.89 -11.09 -1.55
N ASP A 118 -1.91 -11.44 -2.83
CA ASP A 118 -1.52 -12.78 -3.30
C ASP A 118 -0.05 -13.08 -3.03
N ALA A 119 0.82 -12.09 -3.29
CA ALA A 119 2.26 -12.22 -3.11
C ALA A 119 2.63 -12.26 -1.62
N LEU A 120 2.03 -11.39 -0.80
CA LEU A 120 2.32 -11.36 0.63
C LEU A 120 1.79 -12.56 1.39
N SER A 121 0.61 -13.06 1.05
CA SER A 121 -0.01 -14.18 1.78
C SER A 121 0.85 -15.44 1.77
N LYS A 122 1.68 -15.64 0.74
CA LYS A 122 2.60 -16.79 0.58
C LYS A 122 4.06 -16.46 0.93
N SER A 123 4.32 -15.24 1.38
CA SER A 123 5.66 -14.72 1.61
C SER A 123 6.39 -15.38 2.77
N THR A 124 7.71 -15.26 2.78
CA THR A 124 8.53 -15.60 3.95
C THR A 124 8.17 -14.74 5.16
N LEU A 125 7.74 -13.48 4.97
CA LEU A 125 7.28 -12.61 6.06
C LEU A 125 6.13 -13.27 6.83
N VAL A 126 5.06 -13.65 6.12
CA VAL A 126 3.88 -14.30 6.74
C VAL A 126 4.24 -15.66 7.31
N ARG A 127 5.08 -16.44 6.61
CA ARG A 127 5.52 -17.76 7.10
C ARG A 127 6.25 -17.68 8.43
N VAL A 128 7.20 -16.74 8.55
CA VAL A 128 7.98 -16.51 9.78
C VAL A 128 7.09 -15.92 10.88
N LEU A 129 6.19 -14.98 10.54
CA LEU A 129 5.22 -14.47 11.51
C LEU A 129 4.36 -15.59 12.11
N ASN A 130 3.88 -16.51 11.28
CA ASN A 130 3.02 -17.61 11.71
C ASN A 130 3.74 -18.68 12.57
N THR A 131 5.07 -18.64 12.70
CA THR A 131 5.79 -19.43 13.70
C THR A 131 5.91 -18.71 15.04
N GLY A 132 5.34 -17.50 15.18
CA GLY A 132 5.48 -16.64 16.36
C GLY A 132 6.78 -15.84 16.40
N ASP A 133 7.60 -15.88 15.35
CA ASP A 133 8.85 -15.12 15.28
C ASP A 133 8.59 -13.71 14.75
N PHE A 134 8.15 -12.82 15.65
CA PHE A 134 7.86 -11.43 15.33
C PHE A 134 9.12 -10.65 14.91
N ALA A 135 10.27 -10.94 15.50
CA ALA A 135 11.53 -10.25 15.17
C ALA A 135 12.01 -10.66 13.76
N GLY A 136 11.95 -11.96 13.46
CA GLY A 136 12.24 -12.49 12.14
C GLY A 136 11.28 -11.97 11.09
N ALA A 137 9.98 -11.87 11.40
CA ALA A 137 8.98 -11.28 10.52
C ALA A 137 9.29 -9.80 10.22
N ALA A 138 9.64 -9.01 11.25
CA ALA A 138 10.06 -7.61 11.08
C ALA A 138 11.28 -7.48 10.15
N ALA A 139 12.23 -8.41 10.23
CA ALA A 139 13.40 -8.44 9.34
C ALA A 139 13.06 -8.73 7.87
N GLN A 140 11.85 -9.22 7.56
CA GLN A 140 11.43 -9.48 6.18
C GLN A 140 10.85 -8.26 5.45
N PHE A 141 10.43 -7.20 6.16
CA PHE A 141 9.85 -5.99 5.53
C PHE A 141 10.76 -5.38 4.45
N PRO A 142 12.07 -5.17 4.67
CA PRO A 142 12.96 -4.56 3.66
C PRO A 142 13.12 -5.36 2.37
N ARG A 143 12.70 -6.62 2.33
CA ARG A 143 12.74 -7.47 1.11
C ARG A 143 11.70 -7.07 0.07
N TRP A 144 10.70 -6.28 0.47
CA TRP A 144 9.57 -5.86 -0.36
C TRP A 144 9.79 -4.43 -0.92
N ASN A 145 10.97 -4.20 -1.50
CA ASN A 145 11.45 -2.89 -1.95
C ASN A 145 11.74 -2.79 -3.45
N MET A 146 11.27 -3.74 -4.25
CA MET A 146 11.49 -3.78 -5.70
C MET A 146 10.21 -3.48 -6.48
N SER A 147 10.36 -2.80 -7.61
CA SER A 147 9.31 -2.64 -8.62
C SER A 147 9.93 -2.77 -10.02
N GLY A 148 9.32 -3.56 -10.90
CA GLY A 148 9.87 -3.82 -12.24
C GLY A 148 11.28 -4.43 -12.24
N GLY A 149 11.65 -5.17 -11.20
CA GLY A 149 13.00 -5.76 -11.03
C GLY A 149 14.07 -4.78 -10.53
N VAL A 150 13.70 -3.53 -10.23
CA VAL A 150 14.62 -2.50 -9.74
C VAL A 150 14.29 -2.15 -8.29
N ARG A 151 15.32 -1.96 -7.46
CA ARG A 151 15.16 -1.47 -6.09
C ARG A 151 14.71 -0.01 -6.09
N MET A 152 13.65 0.29 -5.32
CA MET A 152 13.06 1.62 -5.25
C MET A 152 13.31 2.26 -3.89
N LYS A 153 13.99 3.41 -3.88
CA LYS A 153 14.26 4.18 -2.65
C LYS A 153 12.99 4.57 -1.88
N GLY A 154 11.91 4.87 -2.59
CA GLY A 154 10.60 5.14 -1.97
C GLY A 154 10.05 3.93 -1.22
N LEU A 155 10.25 2.72 -1.75
CA LEU A 155 9.85 1.50 -1.07
C LEU A 155 10.77 1.18 0.11
N ASP A 156 12.08 1.46 0.04
CA ASP A 156 12.97 1.32 1.20
C ASP A 156 12.47 2.13 2.41
N ARG A 157 12.08 3.39 2.18
CA ARG A 157 11.48 4.26 3.22
C ARG A 157 10.17 3.67 3.75
N ARG A 158 9.27 3.28 2.85
CA ARG A 158 7.96 2.73 3.23
C ARG A 158 8.10 1.48 4.08
N ARG A 159 8.91 0.52 3.62
CA ARG A 159 9.14 -0.74 4.33
C ARG A 159 9.78 -0.53 5.70
N GLU A 160 10.68 0.45 5.83
CA GLU A 160 11.23 0.79 7.15
C GLU A 160 10.20 1.41 8.08
N ALA A 161 9.34 2.31 7.60
CA ALA A 161 8.29 2.89 8.41
C ALA A 161 7.30 1.82 8.90
N GLU A 162 6.83 0.95 7.99
CA GLU A 162 5.95 -0.17 8.34
C GLU A 162 6.62 -1.13 9.33
N ARG A 163 7.90 -1.46 9.13
CA ARG A 163 8.68 -2.28 10.07
C ARG A 163 8.74 -1.66 11.46
N LEU A 164 8.95 -0.35 11.56
CA LEU A 164 9.02 0.35 12.84
C LEU A 164 7.66 0.42 13.52
N VAL A 165 6.57 0.61 12.78
CA VAL A 165 5.20 0.47 13.31
C VAL A 165 4.96 -0.94 13.81
N PHE A 166 5.33 -1.96 13.02
CA PHE A 166 5.20 -3.37 13.42
C PHE A 166 5.94 -3.69 14.73
N LEU A 167 7.08 -3.04 14.97
CA LEU A 167 7.88 -3.16 16.19
C LEU A 167 7.37 -2.29 17.35
N GLY A 168 6.24 -1.60 17.18
CA GLY A 168 5.54 -0.88 18.23
C GLY A 168 5.71 0.64 18.20
N GLY A 169 6.38 1.22 17.19
CA GLY A 169 6.46 2.67 17.02
C GLY A 169 5.13 3.28 16.53
N ASP A 170 4.87 4.54 16.86
CA ASP A 170 3.80 5.31 16.21
C ASP A 170 4.20 5.68 14.78
N ALA A 171 3.21 5.90 13.91
CA ALA A 171 3.45 6.15 12.50
C ALA A 171 4.31 7.40 12.23
N ARG A 172 4.11 8.48 12.99
CA ARG A 172 4.83 9.73 12.77
C ARG A 172 6.32 9.55 13.03
N SER A 173 6.68 8.97 14.17
CA SER A 173 8.07 8.68 14.53
C SER A 173 8.69 7.67 13.58
N ALA A 174 7.94 6.63 13.19
CA ALA A 174 8.38 5.61 12.26
C ALA A 174 8.70 6.18 10.86
N ILE A 175 7.81 7.02 10.32
CA ILE A 175 8.02 7.71 9.05
C ILE A 175 9.26 8.60 9.12
N ALA A 176 9.38 9.45 10.15
CA ALA A 176 10.52 10.34 10.30
C ALA A 176 11.85 9.57 10.35
N ALA A 177 11.91 8.49 11.13
CA ALA A 177 13.10 7.64 11.22
C ALA A 177 13.43 6.96 9.88
N ALA A 178 12.42 6.50 9.15
CA ALA A 178 12.61 5.88 7.84
C ALA A 178 13.17 6.86 6.79
N LEU A 179 12.68 8.10 6.79
CA LEU A 179 13.20 9.16 5.91
C LEU A 179 14.65 9.52 6.26
N ALA A 180 14.97 9.61 7.54
CA ALA A 180 16.33 9.89 8.00
C ALA A 180 17.31 8.77 7.64
N LYS A 181 16.87 7.51 7.68
CA LYS A 181 17.68 6.35 7.31
C LYS A 181 17.97 6.27 5.80
N PHE A 182 17.04 6.75 4.98
CA PHE A 182 17.13 6.73 3.52
C PHE A 182 16.91 8.14 2.93
N PRO A 183 17.85 9.08 3.15
CA PRO A 183 17.73 10.47 2.69
C PRO A 183 17.74 10.56 1.18
#